data_AF-A0A1I8NKV1-F1
#
_entry.id   AF-A0A1I8NKV1-F1
#
_cell.length_a   1.000
_cell.length_b   1.000
_cell.length_c   1.000
_cell.angle_alpha   90.00
_cell.angle_beta   90.00
_cell.angle_gamma   90.00
#
_symmetry.space_group_name_H-M   'P 1'
#
loop_
_entity.id
_entity.type
_entity.pdbx_description
1 polymer ?
#
loop_
_entity_poly.entity_id
_entity_poly.type
_entity_poly.pdbx_seq_one_letter_code
_entity_poly.pdbx_strand_id
1 'polypeptide(L)'
;YHKFTAPYDPATNGQAQRSVQTVKNALKAMCTTKVTLKENLNEILRQYRNAPHSTTGQSPAQLFLGRQLRTRLDLVRPQETSSKVTAKQFMKSSRKYTELERDQNVYFLSGNLRISKGKVTKRLGDVHILEVL
;
A
#
# COMPACT_ATOMS: atom_id res chain seq x y z
N TYR A 1 1.34 -22.56 4.82
CA TYR A 1 2.26 -22.05 3.78
C TYR A 1 2.96 -20.81 4.33
N HIS A 2 4.29 -20.80 4.40
CA HIS A 2 5.07 -19.66 4.91
C HIS A 2 5.97 -19.13 3.79
N LYS A 3 5.94 -17.82 3.53
CA LYS A 3 6.72 -17.20 2.46
C LYS A 3 7.85 -16.39 3.06
N PHE A 4 9.08 -16.82 2.80
CA PHE A 4 10.27 -16.09 3.21
C PHE A 4 10.69 -15.11 2.12
N THR A 5 11.23 -13.96 2.52
CA THR A 5 11.82 -12.99 1.60
C THR A 5 13.30 -13.31 1.38
N ALA A 6 13.85 -12.90 0.24
CA ALA A 6 15.27 -13.08 -0.03
C ALA A 6 16.12 -12.37 1.05
N PRO A 7 17.23 -12.97 1.49
CA PRO A 7 18.13 -12.33 2.43
C PRO A 7 18.69 -11.03 1.83
N TYR A 8 18.79 -9.98 2.66
CA TYR A 8 19.27 -8.65 2.27
C TYR A 8 18.44 -7.91 1.19
N ASP A 9 17.22 -8.34 0.90
CA ASP A 9 16.30 -7.63 0.00
C ASP A 9 15.12 -7.00 0.77
N PRO A 10 15.31 -5.81 1.38
CA PRO A 10 14.24 -5.11 2.09
C PRO A 10 13.10 -4.68 1.16
N ALA A 11 13.34 -4.52 -0.14
CA ALA A 11 12.32 -4.07 -1.09
C ALA A 11 11.19 -5.10 -1.25
N THR A 12 11.50 -6.39 -1.13
CA THR A 12 10.50 -7.47 -1.20
C THR A 12 9.44 -7.37 -0.07
N ASN A 13 9.76 -6.79 1.09
CA ASN A 13 8.79 -6.53 2.17
C ASN A 13 8.47 -5.03 2.35
N GLY A 14 8.59 -4.24 1.26
CA GLY A 14 8.47 -2.79 1.31
C GLY A 14 7.13 -2.30 1.85
N GLN A 15 6.02 -3.03 1.63
CA GLN A 15 4.71 -2.66 2.15
C GLN A 15 4.63 -2.76 3.68
N ALA A 16 5.19 -3.81 4.27
CA ALA A 16 5.25 -3.92 5.72
C ALA A 16 6.21 -2.89 6.32
N GLN A 17 7.32 -2.60 5.66
CA GLN A 17 8.24 -1.55 6.10
C GLN A 17 7.57 -0.17 6.07
N ARG A 18 6.80 0.11 5.00
CA ARG A 18 6.05 1.36 4.88
C ARG A 18 4.99 1.50 5.96
N SER A 19 4.28 0.42 6.31
CA SER A 19 3.29 0.46 7.39
C SER A 19 3.94 0.74 8.75
N VAL A 20 5.09 0.10 9.03
CA VAL A 20 5.88 0.39 10.24
C VAL A 20 6.32 1.86 10.28
N GLN A 21 6.78 2.41 9.14
CA GLN A 21 7.16 3.82 9.07
C GLN A 21 5.98 4.76 9.38
N THR A 22 4.80 4.47 8.83
CA THR A 22 3.59 5.25 9.10
C THR A 22 3.23 5.23 10.59
N VAL A 23 3.26 4.05 11.23
CA VAL A 23 2.97 3.93 12.66
C VAL A 23 3.99 4.71 13.50
N LYS A 24 5.29 4.58 13.20
CA LYS A 24 6.35 5.32 13.90
C LYS A 24 6.18 6.83 13.79
N ASN A 25 5.86 7.33 12.59
CA ASN A 25 5.63 8.75 12.36
C ASN A 25 4.41 9.27 13.14
N ALA A 26 3.32 8.50 13.17
CA ALA A 26 2.13 8.86 13.91
C ALA A 26 2.36 8.87 15.44
N LEU A 27 3.10 7.88 15.97
CA LEU A 27 3.45 7.84 17.40
C LEU A 27 4.33 9.03 17.81
N LYS A 28 5.26 9.44 16.94
CA LYS A 28 6.09 10.65 17.15
C LYS A 28 5.23 11.92 17.14
N ALA A 29 4.31 12.04 16.18
CA ALA A 29 3.40 13.18 16.09
C ALA A 29 2.47 13.31 17.31
N MET A 30 2.09 12.18 17.92
CA MET A 30 1.27 12.13 19.14
C MET A 30 2.08 12.30 20.44
N CYS A 31 3.39 12.56 20.36
CA CYS A 31 4.29 12.66 21.53
C CYS A 31 4.12 11.47 22.50
N THR A 32 4.01 10.26 21.94
CA THR A 32 3.63 9.06 22.70
C THR A 32 4.69 8.70 23.74
N THR A 33 4.24 8.40 24.96
CA THR A 33 5.07 7.87 26.05
C THR A 33 4.83 6.37 26.25
N LYS A 34 5.68 5.70 27.03
CA LYS A 34 5.50 4.26 27.32
C LYS A 34 4.13 3.95 27.95
N VAL A 35 3.60 4.87 28.75
CA VAL A 35 2.30 4.72 29.43
C VAL A 35 1.13 4.82 28.42
N THR A 36 1.21 5.77 27.49
CA THR A 36 0.15 6.05 26.49
C THR A 36 0.24 5.19 25.23
N LEU A 37 1.29 4.36 25.11
CA LEU A 37 1.58 3.59 23.90
C LEU A 37 0.40 2.76 23.41
N LYS A 38 -0.26 2.03 24.31
CA LYS A 38 -1.37 1.14 23.95
C LYS A 38 -2.57 1.92 23.42
N GLU A 39 -2.90 3.03 24.08
CA GLU A 39 -4.03 3.89 23.72
C GLU A 39 -3.77 4.59 22.39
N ASN A 40 -2.60 5.21 22.24
CA ASN A 40 -2.22 5.88 21.00
C ASN A 40 -2.11 4.91 19.82
N LEU A 41 -1.60 3.68 20.06
CA LEU A 41 -1.55 2.67 19.01
C LEU A 41 -2.95 2.23 18.57
N ASN A 42 -3.89 2.06 19.49
CA ASN A 42 -5.28 1.76 19.16
C ASN A 42 -5.92 2.90 18.35
N GLU A 43 -5.66 4.15 18.74
CA GLU A 43 -6.17 5.33 18.04
C GLU A 43 -5.60 5.43 16.62
N ILE A 44 -4.29 5.26 16.45
CA ILE A 44 -3.63 5.25 15.13
C ILE A 44 -4.22 4.14 14.26
N LEU A 45 -4.38 2.94 14.79
CA LEU A 45 -4.95 1.82 14.03
C LEU A 45 -6.41 2.07 13.64
N ARG A 46 -7.19 2.71 14.51
CA ARG A 46 -8.57 3.11 14.21
C ARG A 46 -8.62 4.13 13.07
N GLN A 47 -7.77 5.15 13.12
CA GLN A 47 -7.66 6.18 12.09
C GLN A 47 -7.19 5.58 10.75
N TYR A 48 -6.12 4.78 10.77
CA TYR A 48 -5.57 4.15 9.57
C TYR A 48 -6.57 3.25 8.86
N ARG A 49 -7.40 2.51 9.60
CA ARG A 49 -8.43 1.65 9.01
C ARG A 49 -9.58 2.41 8.35
N ASN A 50 -9.85 3.64 8.79
CA ASN A 50 -10.94 4.47 8.28
C ASN A 50 -10.49 5.48 7.23
N ALA A 51 -9.23 5.88 7.24
CA ALA A 51 -8.68 6.80 6.25
C ALA A 51 -8.57 6.11 4.87
N PRO A 52 -9.04 6.76 3.78
CA PRO A 52 -8.83 6.25 2.43
C PRO A 52 -7.32 6.22 2.11
N HIS A 53 -6.84 5.11 1.56
CA HIS A 53 -5.44 4.98 1.18
C HIS A 53 -5.20 5.66 -0.16
N SER A 54 -4.09 6.38 -0.33
CA SER A 54 -3.83 7.21 -1.53
C SER A 54 -3.83 6.41 -2.85
N THR A 55 -3.31 5.18 -2.83
CA THR A 55 -3.24 4.32 -4.02
C THR A 55 -4.58 3.72 -4.42
N THR A 56 -5.36 3.24 -3.45
CA THR A 56 -6.62 2.50 -3.72
C THR A 56 -7.85 3.40 -3.64
N GLY A 57 -7.71 4.56 -3.00
CA GLY A 57 -8.79 5.47 -2.65
C GLY A 57 -9.78 4.94 -1.62
N GLN A 58 -9.80 3.64 -1.36
CA GLN A 58 -10.66 3.01 -0.36
C GLN A 58 -9.92 2.86 0.98
N SER A 59 -10.67 2.84 2.08
CA SER A 59 -10.08 2.60 3.39
C SER A 59 -9.74 1.12 3.60
N PRO A 60 -8.74 0.79 4.42
CA PRO A 60 -8.42 -0.61 4.72
C PRO A 60 -9.60 -1.39 5.32
N ALA A 61 -10.45 -0.75 6.13
CA ALA A 61 -11.66 -1.40 6.64
C ALA A 61 -12.67 -1.72 5.53
N GLN A 62 -12.81 -0.88 4.51
CA GLN A 62 -13.66 -1.19 3.36
C GLN A 62 -13.12 -2.37 2.56
N LEU A 63 -11.80 -2.39 2.31
CA LEU A 63 -11.16 -3.48 1.59
C LEU A 63 -11.21 -4.81 2.36
N PHE A 64 -11.15 -4.75 3.70
CA PHE A 64 -11.14 -5.95 4.54
C PHE A 64 -12.55 -6.44 4.93
N LEU A 65 -13.47 -5.54 5.28
CA LEU A 65 -14.79 -5.86 5.82
C LEU A 65 -15.94 -5.54 4.87
N GLY A 66 -15.67 -4.95 3.70
CA GLY A 66 -16.69 -4.52 2.74
C GLY A 66 -17.52 -3.31 3.19
N ARG A 67 -17.21 -2.69 4.34
CA ARG A 67 -17.98 -1.57 4.92
C ARG A 67 -17.08 -0.54 5.60
N GLN A 68 -17.57 0.69 5.72
CA GLN A 68 -16.91 1.71 6.55
C GLN A 68 -17.23 1.49 8.03
N LEU A 69 -16.25 1.67 8.91
CA LEU A 69 -16.49 1.64 10.36
C LEU A 69 -17.08 2.99 10.78
N ARG A 70 -18.08 2.95 11.65
CA ARG A 70 -18.70 4.17 12.18
C ARG A 70 -17.74 4.86 13.14
N THR A 71 -17.59 6.17 12.98
CA THR A 71 -16.81 7.07 13.81
C THR A 71 -17.70 8.16 14.39
N ARG A 72 -17.20 8.89 15.40
CA ARG A 72 -17.93 10.03 15.96
C ARG A 72 -18.20 11.13 14.92
N LEU A 73 -17.34 11.26 13.90
CA LEU A 73 -17.54 12.21 12.79
C LEU A 73 -18.76 11.85 11.93
N ASP A 74 -19.08 10.56 11.79
CA ASP A 74 -20.26 10.11 11.05
C ASP A 74 -21.58 10.43 11.77
N LEU A 75 -21.52 10.74 13.07
CA LEU A 75 -22.68 11.16 13.87
C LEU A 75 -22.97 12.66 13.71
N VAL A 76 -21.97 13.45 13.33
CA VAL A 76 -22.08 14.91 13.20
C VAL A 76 -22.51 15.31 11.79
N ARG A 77 -22.29 14.44 10.79
CA ARG A 77 -22.74 14.69 9.42
C ARG A 77 -24.27 14.51 9.34
N PRO A 78 -25.05 15.56 9.01
CA PRO A 78 -26.46 15.41 8.69
C PRO A 78 -26.59 14.34 7.60
N GLN A 79 -27.56 13.44 7.75
CA GLN A 79 -27.86 12.40 6.76
C GLN A 79 -28.45 13.08 5.52
N GLU A 80 -27.64 13.78 4.74
CA GLU A 80 -28.01 14.07 3.36
C GLU A 80 -27.96 12.74 2.62
N THR A 81 -29.10 12.40 2.05
CA THR A 81 -29.39 11.27 1.17
C THR A 81 -28.51 11.31 -0.09
N SER A 82 -27.18 11.21 0.04
CA SER A 82 -26.27 11.06 -1.09
C SER A 82 -26.03 9.58 -1.33
N SER A 83 -27.10 8.89 -1.68
CA SER A 83 -26.98 7.72 -2.54
C SER A 83 -26.22 8.17 -3.81
N LYS A 84 -25.16 7.43 -4.18
CA LYS A 84 -24.53 7.37 -5.53
C LYS A 84 -23.30 8.24 -5.89
N VAL A 85 -22.60 8.94 -4.97
CA VAL A 85 -21.43 9.76 -5.41
C VAL A 85 -20.06 9.06 -5.29
N THR A 86 -19.88 8.06 -4.43
CA THR A 86 -18.53 7.51 -4.17
C THR A 86 -17.98 6.58 -5.27
N ALA A 87 -18.82 6.10 -6.19
CA ALA A 87 -18.39 5.16 -7.22
C ALA A 87 -17.59 5.81 -8.38
N LYS A 88 -17.75 7.12 -8.62
CA LYS A 88 -17.18 7.78 -9.81
C LYS A 88 -15.82 8.45 -9.60
N GLN A 89 -15.40 8.69 -8.36
CA GLN A 89 -14.15 9.43 -8.07
C GLN A 89 -12.90 8.55 -7.96
N PHE A 90 -13.03 7.22 -7.90
CA PHE A 90 -11.87 6.31 -7.78
C PHE A 90 -11.25 5.86 -9.11
N MET A 91 -11.81 6.25 -10.26
CA MET A 91 -11.33 5.80 -11.58
C MET A 91 -10.23 6.68 -12.21
N LYS A 92 -9.54 7.54 -11.45
CA LYS A 92 -8.57 8.49 -12.02
C LYS A 92 -7.20 8.48 -11.34
N SER A 93 -6.60 7.30 -11.22
CA SER A 93 -5.15 7.16 -11.03
C SER A 93 -4.68 5.75 -11.40
N SER A 94 -4.98 5.30 -12.63
CA SER A 94 -4.21 4.19 -13.18
C SER A 94 -2.86 4.78 -13.58
N ARG A 95 -1.83 4.63 -12.73
CA ARG A 95 -0.45 4.73 -13.22
C ARG A 95 -0.36 3.67 -14.32
N LYS A 96 -0.14 4.08 -15.57
CA LYS A 96 0.21 3.16 -16.65
C LYS A 96 1.54 2.53 -16.26
N TYR A 97 1.50 1.36 -15.64
CA TYR A 97 2.66 0.47 -15.68
C TYR A 97 2.82 0.08 -17.14
N THR A 98 4.02 0.25 -17.69
CA THR A 98 4.32 -0.24 -19.03
C THR A 98 4.20 -1.76 -18.98
N GLU A 99 3.20 -2.31 -19.64
CA GLU A 99 3.09 -3.74 -19.85
C GLU A 99 4.28 -4.17 -20.70
N LEU A 100 5.14 -5.00 -20.12
CA LEU A 100 6.29 -5.55 -20.80
C LEU A 100 5.90 -6.92 -21.35
N GLU A 101 5.99 -7.07 -22.66
CA GLU A 101 5.66 -8.31 -23.36
C GLU A 101 6.77 -9.35 -23.20
N ARG A 102 6.42 -10.63 -23.32
CA ARG A 102 7.45 -11.69 -23.44
C ARG A 102 8.33 -11.36 -24.63
N ASP A 103 9.62 -11.63 -24.50
CA ASP A 103 10.63 -11.34 -25.51
C ASP A 103 10.97 -9.85 -25.74
N GLN A 104 10.43 -8.94 -24.94
CA GLN A 104 10.81 -7.53 -25.01
C GLN A 104 12.23 -7.29 -24.46
N ASN A 105 13.01 -6.48 -25.17
CA ASN A 105 14.32 -6.02 -24.70
C ASN A 105 14.12 -5.01 -23.57
N VAL A 106 14.70 -5.30 -22.41
CA VAL A 106 14.63 -4.47 -21.21
C VAL A 106 16.02 -4.21 -20.66
N TYR A 107 16.13 -3.09 -19.95
CA TYR A 107 17.31 -2.74 -19.18
C TYR A 107 17.07 -3.10 -17.72
N PHE A 108 18.04 -3.77 -17.09
CA PHE A 108 17.93 -4.21 -15.70
C PHE A 108 19.22 -3.91 -14.93
N LEU A 109 19.11 -3.70 -13.62
CA LEU A 109 20.27 -3.62 -12.74
C LEU A 109 20.59 -5.01 -12.22
N SER A 110 21.80 -5.48 -12.49
CA SER A 110 22.28 -6.80 -12.07
C SER A 110 23.41 -6.65 -11.06
N GLY A 111 23.09 -6.64 -9.75
CA GLY A 111 24.01 -6.75 -8.60
C GLY A 111 25.15 -5.71 -8.46
N ASN A 112 25.52 -5.06 -9.55
CA ASN A 112 26.48 -4.01 -9.74
C ASN A 112 25.69 -2.81 -10.24
N LEU A 113 26.11 -1.60 -9.88
CA LEU A 113 25.46 -0.32 -10.23
C LEU A 113 25.44 0.01 -11.75
N ARG A 114 25.64 -0.99 -12.62
CA ARG A 114 25.66 -0.87 -14.07
C ARG A 114 24.40 -1.47 -14.66
N ILE A 115 23.76 -0.70 -15.53
CA ILE A 115 22.59 -1.14 -16.28
C ILE A 115 23.04 -2.14 -17.34
N SER A 116 22.45 -3.33 -17.33
CA SER A 116 22.68 -4.39 -18.32
C SER A 116 21.43 -4.57 -19.20
N LYS A 117 21.62 -5.04 -20.44
CA LYS A 117 20.54 -5.33 -21.39
C LYS A 117 20.18 -6.80 -21.31
N GLY A 118 18.91 -7.14 -21.40
CA GLY A 118 18.51 -8.50 -21.75
C GLY A 118 17.01 -8.66 -21.95
N LYS A 119 16.54 -9.91 -21.97
CA LYS A 119 15.22 -10.27 -22.47
C LYS A 119 14.25 -10.76 -21.38
N VAL A 120 12.98 -10.36 -21.45
CA VAL A 120 11.92 -10.84 -20.54
C VAL A 120 11.52 -12.27 -20.89
N THR A 121 11.84 -13.25 -20.04
CA THR A 121 11.53 -14.68 -20.26
C THR A 121 10.21 -15.10 -19.61
N LYS A 122 9.92 -14.66 -18.38
CA LYS A 122 8.68 -15.03 -17.66
C LYS A 122 8.21 -13.96 -16.66
N ARG A 123 6.90 -13.71 -16.68
CA ARG A 123 6.21 -12.82 -15.73
C ARG A 123 5.76 -13.60 -14.49
N LEU A 124 6.10 -13.12 -13.28
CA LEU A 124 5.60 -13.67 -12.01
C LEU A 124 4.61 -12.75 -11.28
N GLY A 125 4.44 -11.50 -11.72
CA GLY A 125 3.44 -10.58 -11.19
C GLY A 125 3.37 -9.28 -11.99
N ASP A 126 2.63 -8.30 -11.46
CA ASP A 126 2.48 -6.99 -12.11
C ASP A 126 3.74 -6.13 -12.03
N VAL A 127 4.65 -6.46 -11.11
CA VAL A 127 5.91 -5.72 -10.87
C VAL A 127 7.13 -6.66 -10.77
N HIS A 128 6.94 -7.98 -10.83
CA HIS A 128 8.01 -8.97 -10.63
C HIS A 128 8.30 -9.74 -11.93
N ILE A 129 9.55 -9.62 -12.41
CA ILE A 129 10.11 -10.38 -13.53
C ILE A 129 11.21 -11.27 -12.98
N LEU A 130 11.18 -12.56 -13.32
CA LEU A 130 12.31 -13.46 -13.09
C LEU A 130 13.17 -13.44 -14.34
N GLU A 131 14.44 -13.16 -14.13
CA GLU A 131 15.53 -13.58 -14.99
C GLU A 131 15.63 -12.82 -16.33
N VAL A 132 16.62 -11.94 -16.37
CA VAL A 132 17.09 -11.33 -17.59
C VAL A 132 18.43 -12.00 -17.92
N LEU A 133 18.44 -12.81 -18.98
CA LEU A 133 19.68 -13.28 -19.62
C LEU A 133 20.23 -12.18 -20.54
#